data_AF-A0A265Q791-F1
#
_entry.id   AF-A0A265Q791-F1
#
_cell.length_a   1.000
_cell.length_b   1.000
_cell.length_c   1.000
_cell.angle_alpha   90.00
_cell.angle_beta   90.00
_cell.angle_gamma   90.00
#
_symmetry.space_group_name_H-M   'P 1'
#
loop_
_entity.id
_entity.type
_entity.pdbx_description
1 polymer ?
#
loop_
_entity_poly.entity_id
_entity_poly.type
_entity_poly.pdbx_seq_one_letter_code
_entity_poly.pdbx_strand_id
1 'polypeptide(L)'
;MKNTINLMKEVVKNRYSIEELEELRKISDELKEQNEDIIVIPVENISTNKDIKFDTPPVIKEGRTLIPVRALTQGFGAEVEWKSEEKKVTITKGDKEIVLYLDNKTATVNGEKVELEVPSTAYNNRTYVPLRFIIENLGLKIDYDEDTGLIEIDDEDDKDIDNKDNDDDVDNVEDIKEDDSQE
;
A
#
# COMPACT_ATOMS: atom_id res chain seq x y z
N MET A 1 4.09 -18.25 -14.50
CA MET A 1 3.88 -17.68 -13.16
C MET A 1 5.17 -17.16 -12.54
N LYS A 2 6.20 -17.98 -12.25
CA LYS A 2 7.47 -17.46 -11.66
C LYS A 2 8.13 -16.30 -12.42
N ASN A 3 8.14 -16.34 -13.76
CA ASN A 3 8.68 -15.23 -14.57
C ASN A 3 7.88 -13.93 -14.41
N THR A 4 6.56 -14.01 -14.28
CA THR A 4 5.67 -12.85 -14.09
C THR A 4 5.91 -12.20 -12.73
N ILE A 5 6.03 -13.01 -11.68
CA ILE A 5 6.32 -12.51 -10.33
C ILE A 5 7.68 -11.82 -10.27
N ASN A 6 8.72 -12.40 -10.88
CA ASN A 6 10.02 -11.73 -10.92
C ASN A 6 9.96 -10.37 -11.64
N LEU A 7 9.13 -10.25 -12.68
CA LEU A 7 8.90 -8.98 -13.35
C LEU A 7 8.20 -7.98 -12.43
N MET A 8 7.19 -8.40 -11.67
CA MET A 8 6.51 -7.54 -10.68
C MET A 8 7.50 -7.03 -9.62
N LYS A 9 8.34 -7.91 -9.07
CA LYS A 9 9.38 -7.52 -8.11
C LYS A 9 10.37 -6.52 -8.70
N GLU A 10 10.80 -6.72 -9.95
CA GLU A 10 11.67 -5.77 -10.66
C GLU A 10 10.97 -4.43 -10.89
N VAL A 11 9.68 -4.43 -11.24
CA VAL A 11 8.89 -3.18 -11.37
C VAL A 11 8.85 -2.43 -10.05
N VAL A 12 8.58 -3.11 -8.93
CA VAL A 12 8.59 -2.49 -7.60
C VAL A 12 9.98 -1.94 -7.27
N LYS A 13 11.03 -2.73 -7.48
CA LYS A 13 12.41 -2.33 -7.21
C LYS A 13 12.85 -1.11 -8.02
N ASN A 14 12.42 -1.01 -9.27
CA ASN A 14 12.74 0.12 -10.15
C ASN A 14 12.07 1.44 -9.74
N ARG A 15 11.10 1.42 -8.81
CA ARG A 15 10.60 2.64 -8.19
C ARG A 15 11.68 3.31 -7.36
N TYR A 16 12.59 2.54 -6.77
CA TYR A 16 13.61 3.02 -5.84
C TYR A 16 14.90 3.44 -6.55
N SER A 17 15.51 4.52 -6.06
CA SER A 17 16.88 4.87 -6.42
C SER A 17 17.86 3.88 -5.79
N ILE A 18 19.08 3.83 -6.32
CA ILE A 18 20.16 3.00 -5.74
C ILE A 18 20.44 3.44 -4.29
N GLU A 19 20.41 4.74 -4.02
CA GLU A 19 20.62 5.29 -2.67
C GLU A 19 19.52 4.86 -1.70
N GLU A 20 18.24 4.92 -2.12
CA GLU A 20 17.10 4.45 -1.32
C GLU A 20 17.23 2.94 -1.01
N LEU A 21 17.66 2.12 -1.99
CA LEU A 21 17.88 0.69 -1.78
C LEU A 21 19.05 0.42 -0.83
N GLU A 22 20.12 1.21 -0.87
CA GLU A 22 21.22 1.10 0.08
C GLU A 22 20.81 1.49 1.50
N GLU A 23 19.99 2.52 1.65
CA GLU A 23 19.41 2.91 2.95
C GLU A 23 18.50 1.81 3.50
N LEU A 24 17.59 1.26 2.69
CA LEU A 24 16.74 0.14 3.07
C LEU A 24 17.56 -1.09 3.48
N ARG A 25 18.70 -1.35 2.82
CA ARG A 25 19.61 -2.43 3.19
C ARG A 25 20.22 -2.20 4.57
N LYS A 26 20.70 -0.98 4.86
CA LYS A 26 21.23 -0.61 6.19
C LYS A 26 20.17 -0.77 7.27
N ILE A 27 18.97 -0.24 7.03
CA ILE A 27 17.83 -0.38 7.95
C ILE A 27 17.48 -1.86 8.16
N SER A 28 17.50 -2.67 7.10
CA SER A 28 17.23 -4.12 7.20
C SER A 28 18.23 -4.82 8.12
N ASP A 29 19.50 -4.46 8.04
CA ASP A 29 20.55 -5.03 8.88
C ASP A 29 20.39 -4.57 10.35
N GLU A 30 20.13 -3.27 10.58
CA GLU A 30 19.85 -2.73 11.91
C GLU A 30 18.63 -3.37 12.58
N LEU A 31 17.55 -3.59 11.82
CA LEU A 31 16.34 -4.24 12.31
C LEU A 31 16.61 -5.66 12.81
N LYS A 32 17.40 -6.43 12.06
CA LYS A 32 17.80 -7.80 12.42
C LYS A 32 18.74 -7.84 13.62
N GLU A 33 19.64 -6.87 13.74
CA GLU A 33 20.56 -6.77 14.88
C GLU A 33 19.84 -6.41 16.18
N GLN A 34 18.81 -5.56 16.11
CA GLN A 34 18.08 -5.08 17.28
C GLN A 34 16.95 -6.03 17.72
N ASN A 35 16.49 -6.92 16.83
CA ASN A 35 15.32 -7.76 17.06
C ASN A 35 15.57 -9.17 16.51
N GLU A 36 15.82 -10.13 17.39
CA GLU A 36 16.08 -11.53 17.00
C GLU A 36 14.81 -12.28 16.56
N ASP A 37 13.64 -11.73 16.84
CA ASP A 37 12.32 -12.36 16.63
C ASP A 37 11.61 -11.89 15.35
N ILE A 38 12.29 -11.10 14.49
CA ILE A 38 11.71 -10.61 13.25
C ILE A 38 12.44 -11.13 12.01
N ILE A 39 11.68 -11.25 10.92
CA ILE A 39 12.21 -11.53 9.58
C ILE A 39 11.89 -10.34 8.70
N VAL A 40 12.91 -9.66 8.17
CA VAL A 40 12.72 -8.53 7.27
C VAL A 40 12.23 -9.01 5.90
N ILE A 41 11.17 -8.38 5.39
CA ILE A 41 10.63 -8.61 4.06
C ILE A 41 11.22 -7.54 3.12
N PRO A 42 11.89 -7.93 2.01
CA PRO A 42 12.35 -6.98 1.01
C PRO A 42 11.19 -6.16 0.43
N VAL A 43 11.41 -4.88 0.16
CA VAL A 43 10.32 -4.00 -0.33
C VAL A 43 9.78 -4.44 -1.69
N GLU A 44 10.60 -5.08 -2.52
CA GLU A 44 10.20 -5.66 -3.80
C GLU A 44 9.20 -6.82 -3.67
N ASN A 45 9.03 -7.38 -2.48
CA ASN A 45 8.02 -8.40 -2.22
C ASN A 45 6.63 -7.79 -1.94
N ILE A 46 6.48 -6.47 -1.87
CA ILE A 46 5.19 -5.80 -1.72
C ILE A 46 4.82 -5.13 -3.05
N SER A 47 3.85 -5.72 -3.76
CA SER A 47 3.30 -5.16 -5.00
C SER A 47 1.96 -4.51 -4.73
N THR A 48 1.72 -3.36 -5.35
CA THR A 48 0.47 -2.59 -5.20
C THR A 48 0.07 -1.98 -6.53
N ASN A 49 -1.24 -1.87 -6.79
CA ASN A 49 -1.79 -1.10 -7.91
C ASN A 49 -1.55 0.42 -7.80
N LYS A 50 -1.20 0.94 -6.61
CA LYS A 50 -0.76 2.33 -6.41
C LYS A 50 0.77 2.46 -6.42
N ASP A 51 1.27 3.66 -6.67
CA ASP A 51 2.70 3.97 -6.53
C ASP A 51 3.05 4.25 -5.07
N ILE A 52 3.38 3.19 -4.32
CA ILE A 52 3.72 3.23 -2.90
C ILE A 52 5.19 2.88 -2.72
N LYS A 53 5.90 3.71 -1.95
CA LYS A 53 7.25 3.44 -1.46
C LYS A 53 7.30 3.36 0.05
N PHE A 54 8.06 2.39 0.54
CA PHE A 54 8.44 2.27 1.94
C PHE A 54 9.84 2.83 2.19
N ASP A 55 9.99 3.61 3.25
CA ASP A 55 11.27 4.11 3.76
C ASP A 55 11.91 3.17 4.81
N THR A 56 11.19 2.13 5.20
CA THR A 56 11.65 1.04 6.06
C THR A 56 10.98 -0.25 5.59
N PRO A 57 11.66 -1.40 5.58
CA PRO A 57 11.09 -2.62 5.04
C PRO A 57 9.98 -3.19 5.95
N PRO A 58 8.94 -3.83 5.41
CA PRO A 58 8.02 -4.64 6.20
C PRO A 58 8.76 -5.78 6.93
N VAL A 59 8.13 -6.35 7.95
CA VAL A 59 8.72 -7.43 8.76
C VAL A 59 7.69 -8.51 9.06
N ILE A 60 8.13 -9.74 9.30
CA ILE A 60 7.33 -10.79 9.91
C ILE A 60 7.73 -10.87 11.37
N LYS A 61 6.74 -10.82 12.27
CA LYS A 61 6.90 -11.05 13.71
C LYS A 61 5.83 -12.03 14.17
N GLU A 62 6.20 -13.04 14.95
CA GLU A 62 5.25 -14.05 15.44
C GLU A 62 4.38 -14.69 14.32
N GLY A 63 4.97 -14.86 13.12
CA GLY A 63 4.25 -15.41 11.96
C GLY A 63 3.19 -14.48 11.38
N ARG A 64 3.27 -13.17 11.63
CA ARG A 64 2.42 -12.15 11.01
C ARG A 64 3.24 -11.07 10.33
N THR A 65 2.84 -10.70 9.11
CA THR A 65 3.40 -9.56 8.41
C THR A 65 2.94 -8.27 9.08
N LEU A 66 3.90 -7.49 9.56
CA LEU A 66 3.72 -6.12 10.02
C LEU A 66 4.28 -5.17 8.97
N ILE A 67 3.54 -4.10 8.68
CA ILE A 67 3.89 -3.14 7.64
C ILE A 67 3.97 -1.71 8.20
N PRO A 68 4.88 -0.85 7.69
CA PRO A 68 4.91 0.56 8.05
C PRO A 68 3.62 1.23 7.63
N VAL A 69 2.76 1.50 8.60
CA VAL A 69 1.34 1.74 8.33
C VAL A 69 1.12 3.00 7.49
N ARG A 70 1.91 4.05 7.73
CA ARG A 70 1.76 5.33 7.05
C ARG A 70 1.89 5.23 5.54
N ALA A 71 2.95 4.59 5.05
CA ALA A 71 3.22 4.48 3.63
C ALA A 71 2.08 3.74 2.91
N LEU A 72 1.66 2.59 3.46
CA LEU A 72 0.58 1.79 2.88
C LEU A 72 -0.74 2.58 2.89
N THR A 73 -1.18 3.06 4.05
CA THR A 73 -2.53 3.62 4.16
C THR A 73 -2.67 4.96 3.45
N GLN A 74 -1.62 5.81 3.45
CA GLN A 74 -1.63 7.06 2.66
C GLN A 74 -1.65 6.78 1.17
N GLY A 75 -0.94 5.75 0.70
CA GLY A 75 -0.99 5.33 -0.71
C GLY A 75 -2.39 4.94 -1.17
N PHE A 76 -3.22 4.43 -0.27
CA PHE A 76 -4.64 4.10 -0.51
C PHE A 76 -5.61 5.20 -0.07
N GLY A 77 -5.14 6.44 0.07
CA GLY A 77 -5.97 7.62 0.28
C GLY A 77 -6.45 7.84 1.72
N ALA A 78 -5.84 7.18 2.72
CA ALA A 78 -6.13 7.44 4.12
C ALA A 78 -5.22 8.54 4.70
N GLU A 79 -5.73 9.27 5.67
CA GLU A 79 -4.93 10.16 6.51
C GLU A 79 -4.39 9.40 7.73
N VAL A 80 -3.21 9.81 8.23
CA VAL A 80 -2.58 9.18 9.39
C VAL A 80 -2.07 10.24 10.36
N GLU A 81 -2.67 10.30 11.55
CA GLU A 81 -2.25 11.13 12.66
C GLU A 81 -1.45 10.32 13.68
N TRP A 82 -0.36 10.91 14.19
CA TRP A 82 0.42 10.33 15.30
C TRP A 82 0.40 11.27 16.50
N LYS A 83 -0.04 10.77 17.66
CA LYS A 83 0.04 11.48 18.95
C LYS A 83 1.05 10.78 19.85
N SER A 84 2.25 11.34 19.89
CA SER A 84 3.40 10.75 20.59
C SER A 84 3.17 10.60 22.10
N GLU A 85 2.50 11.56 22.73
CA GLU A 85 2.22 11.53 24.19
C GLU A 85 1.34 10.34 24.58
N GLU A 86 0.42 9.96 23.70
CA GLU A 86 -0.51 8.85 23.90
C GLU A 86 -0.01 7.55 23.28
N LYS A 87 1.13 7.59 22.56
CA LYS A 87 1.58 6.52 21.65
C LYS A 87 0.47 6.02 20.71
N LYS A 88 -0.32 6.94 20.19
CA LYS A 88 -1.55 6.67 19.45
C LYS A 88 -1.41 6.98 17.96
N VAL A 89 -1.76 6.03 17.10
CA VAL A 89 -1.96 6.24 15.67
C VAL A 89 -3.46 6.29 15.39
N THR A 90 -3.90 7.32 14.67
CA THR A 90 -5.25 7.39 14.11
C THR A 90 -5.15 7.35 12.60
N ILE A 91 -5.93 6.46 11.96
CA ILE A 91 -6.01 6.33 10.51
C ILE A 91 -7.44 6.63 10.09
N THR A 92 -7.62 7.53 9.13
CA THR A 92 -8.95 7.96 8.68
C THR A 92 -9.08 7.83 7.18
N LYS A 93 -10.12 7.15 6.69
CA LYS A 93 -10.44 7.05 5.24
C LYS A 93 -11.96 7.15 5.06
N GLY A 94 -12.44 8.25 4.50
CA GLY A 94 -13.88 8.55 4.45
C GLY A 94 -14.49 8.55 5.85
N ASP A 95 -15.54 7.76 6.06
CA ASP A 95 -16.20 7.60 7.37
C ASP A 95 -15.53 6.56 8.28
N LYS A 96 -14.41 5.97 7.85
CA LYS A 96 -13.71 4.95 8.64
C LYS A 96 -12.62 5.56 9.49
N GLU A 97 -12.66 5.29 10.79
CA GLU A 97 -11.64 5.65 11.77
C GLU A 97 -11.05 4.39 12.41
N ILE A 98 -9.73 4.27 12.40
CA ILE A 98 -8.99 3.19 13.06
C ILE A 98 -8.03 3.84 14.06
N VAL A 99 -8.14 3.46 15.33
CA VAL A 99 -7.26 3.94 16.40
C VAL A 99 -6.46 2.78 16.96
N LEU A 100 -5.15 2.96 17.02
CA LEU A 100 -4.16 1.99 17.46
C LEU A 100 -3.28 2.62 18.53
N TYR A 101 -2.88 1.82 19.51
CA TYR A 101 -1.89 2.21 20.51
C TYR A 101 -0.69 1.27 20.39
N LEU A 102 0.53 1.84 20.42
CA LEU A 102 1.75 1.04 20.39
C LEU A 102 1.77 0.05 21.55
N ASP A 103 2.30 -1.13 21.26
CA ASP A 103 2.49 -2.27 22.17
C ASP A 103 1.18 -2.76 22.82
N ASN A 104 0.04 -2.42 22.22
CA ASN A 104 -1.28 -2.84 22.64
C ASN A 104 -1.92 -3.73 21.57
N LYS A 105 -2.53 -4.83 22.00
CA LYS A 105 -3.32 -5.72 21.13
C LYS A 105 -4.74 -5.23 20.90
N THR A 106 -5.21 -4.21 21.63
CA THR A 106 -6.54 -3.64 21.42
C THR A 106 -6.46 -2.41 20.52
N ALA A 107 -7.19 -2.45 19.42
CA ALA A 107 -7.49 -1.32 18.54
C ALA A 107 -8.96 -0.92 18.68
N THR A 108 -9.35 0.22 18.10
CA THR A 108 -10.75 0.51 17.83
C THR A 108 -10.98 0.82 16.36
N VAL A 109 -12.08 0.31 15.80
CA VAL A 109 -12.55 0.62 14.45
C VAL A 109 -13.93 1.24 14.60
N ASN A 110 -14.10 2.50 14.19
CA ASN A 110 -15.32 3.28 14.36
C ASN A 110 -15.86 3.25 15.80
N GLY A 111 -14.95 3.31 16.78
CA GLY A 111 -15.25 3.25 18.21
C GLY A 111 -15.48 1.84 18.79
N GLU A 112 -15.59 0.81 17.97
CA GLU A 112 -15.73 -0.58 18.42
C GLU A 112 -14.36 -1.23 18.66
N LYS A 113 -14.20 -1.94 19.78
CA LYS A 113 -12.93 -2.60 20.12
C LYS A 113 -12.69 -3.82 19.25
N VAL A 114 -11.47 -3.93 18.72
CA VAL A 114 -11.00 -5.07 17.93
C VAL A 114 -9.66 -5.54 18.49
N GLU A 115 -9.47 -6.86 18.58
CA GLU A 115 -8.21 -7.46 19.01
C GLU A 115 -7.30 -7.75 17.82
N LEU A 116 -6.04 -7.35 17.95
CA LEU A 116 -4.95 -7.62 17.01
C LEU A 116 -4.27 -8.94 17.36
N GLU A 117 -3.92 -9.71 16.34
CA GLU A 117 -3.15 -10.95 16.54
C GLU A 117 -1.78 -10.67 17.17
N VAL A 118 -1.10 -9.63 16.66
CA VAL A 118 0.19 -9.12 17.13
C VAL A 118 0.03 -7.62 17.39
N PRO A 119 0.55 -7.07 18.50
CA PRO A 119 0.38 -5.65 18.80
C PRO A 119 1.02 -4.78 17.71
N SER A 120 0.52 -3.56 17.54
CA SER A 120 1.26 -2.57 16.77
C SER A 120 2.58 -2.26 17.50
N THR A 121 3.69 -2.16 16.78
CA THR A 121 5.03 -1.99 17.38
C THR A 121 5.79 -0.89 16.63
N ALA A 122 6.67 -0.18 17.32
CA ALA A 122 7.55 0.77 16.68
C ALA A 122 8.90 0.14 16.35
N TYR A 123 9.33 0.23 15.09
CA TYR A 123 10.68 -0.10 14.65
C TYR A 123 11.24 1.05 13.82
N ASN A 124 12.51 1.42 14.04
CA ASN A 124 13.17 2.50 13.32
C ASN A 124 12.31 3.78 13.16
N ASN A 125 11.70 4.25 14.25
CA ASN A 125 10.81 5.42 14.28
C ASN A 125 9.62 5.34 13.31
N ARG A 126 9.15 4.14 12.97
CA ARG A 126 7.94 3.88 12.19
C ARG A 126 7.01 2.96 12.96
N THR A 127 5.71 3.18 12.82
CA THR A 127 4.71 2.30 13.43
C THR A 127 4.38 1.18 12.46
N TYR A 128 4.56 -0.05 12.94
CA TYR A 128 4.27 -1.28 12.25
C TYR A 128 2.95 -1.86 12.78
N VAL A 129 2.06 -2.22 11.86
CA VAL A 129 0.73 -2.74 12.18
C VAL A 129 0.51 -4.04 11.40
N PRO A 130 -0.20 -5.03 11.96
CA PRO A 130 -0.55 -6.24 11.22
C PRO A 130 -1.20 -5.90 9.88
N LEU A 131 -0.60 -6.36 8.79
CA LEU A 131 -1.03 -6.05 7.43
C LEU A 131 -2.50 -6.42 7.23
N ARG A 132 -2.87 -7.66 7.60
CA ARG A 132 -4.25 -8.16 7.46
C ARG A 132 -5.28 -7.26 8.13
N PHE A 133 -4.99 -6.78 9.34
CA PHE A 133 -5.88 -5.87 10.06
C PHE A 133 -6.15 -4.58 9.27
N ILE A 134 -5.11 -4.01 8.65
CA ILE A 134 -5.25 -2.81 7.81
C ILE A 134 -6.01 -3.13 6.51
N ILE A 135 -5.68 -4.23 5.83
CA ILE A 135 -6.33 -4.63 4.58
C ILE A 135 -7.83 -4.81 4.77
N GLU A 136 -8.23 -5.61 5.76
CA GLU A 136 -9.63 -5.89 6.05
C GLU A 136 -10.40 -4.63 6.42
N ASN A 137 -9.79 -3.75 7.22
CA ASN A 137 -10.47 -2.53 7.66
C ASN A 137 -10.50 -1.45 6.57
N LEU A 138 -9.56 -1.40 5.65
CA LEU A 138 -9.61 -0.42 4.56
C LEU A 138 -10.32 -0.92 3.30
N GLY A 139 -10.85 -2.15 3.33
CA GLY A 139 -11.55 -2.74 2.17
C GLY A 139 -10.61 -3.06 1.02
N LEU A 140 -9.35 -3.36 1.32
CA LEU A 140 -8.35 -3.73 0.32
C LEU A 140 -8.36 -5.25 0.09
N LYS A 141 -7.83 -5.67 -1.05
CA LYS A 141 -7.57 -7.06 -1.39
C LYS A 141 -6.11 -7.39 -1.11
N ILE A 142 -5.87 -8.65 -0.76
CA ILE A 142 -4.54 -9.18 -0.59
C ILE A 142 -4.44 -10.56 -1.24
N ASP A 143 -3.38 -10.78 -2.00
CA ASP A 143 -2.97 -12.10 -2.46
C ASP A 143 -1.54 -12.39 -1.99
N TYR A 144 -1.26 -13.66 -1.70
CA TYR A 144 0.06 -14.08 -1.22
C TYR A 144 0.53 -15.32 -1.96
N ASP A 145 1.66 -15.17 -2.65
CA ASP A 145 2.33 -16.29 -3.31
C ASP A 145 3.38 -16.90 -2.35
N GLU A 146 3.09 -18.07 -1.80
CA GLU A 146 3.98 -18.76 -0.84
C GLU A 146 5.34 -19.14 -1.45
N ASP A 147 5.38 -19.42 -2.75
CA ASP A 147 6.56 -19.88 -3.48
C ASP A 147 7.64 -18.78 -3.59
N THR A 148 7.21 -17.54 -3.73
CA THR A 148 8.06 -16.37 -3.98
C THR A 148 8.05 -15.37 -2.84
N GLY A 149 7.07 -15.49 -1.92
CA GLY A 149 6.82 -14.53 -0.86
C GLY A 149 6.32 -13.18 -1.35
N LEU A 150 5.78 -13.09 -2.57
CA LEU A 150 5.14 -11.88 -3.09
C LEU A 150 3.80 -11.65 -2.37
N ILE A 151 3.60 -10.43 -1.89
CA ILE A 151 2.34 -9.95 -1.33
C ILE A 151 1.80 -8.89 -2.29
N GLU A 152 0.64 -9.14 -2.87
CA GLU A 152 -0.06 -8.21 -3.76
C GLU A 152 -1.20 -7.54 -2.99
N ILE A 153 -1.31 -6.21 -3.06
CA ILE A 153 -2.32 -5.43 -2.35
C ILE A 153 -2.96 -4.43 -3.29
N ASP A 154 -4.28 -4.53 -3.47
CA ASP A 154 -5.04 -3.67 -4.39
C ASP A 154 -6.31 -3.13 -3.72
N ASP A 155 -6.78 -1.97 -4.18
CA ASP A 155 -8.15 -1.53 -3.91
C ASP A 155 -9.12 -2.08 -4.99
N GLU A 156 -10.40 -2.23 -4.65
CA GLU A 156 -11.40 -2.72 -5.62
C GLU A 156 -11.69 -1.72 -6.75
N ASP A 157 -11.22 -0.48 -6.61
CA ASP A 157 -11.57 0.66 -7.46
C ASP A 157 -10.76 0.72 -8.77
N ASP A 158 -9.75 -0.13 -8.99
CA ASP A 158 -9.05 -0.25 -10.27
C ASP A 158 -9.77 -1.20 -11.25
N LYS A 159 -11.02 -0.87 -11.60
CA LYS A 159 -11.69 -1.38 -12.81
C LYS A 159 -11.66 -0.42 -14.00
N ASP A 160 -10.92 0.68 -13.90
CA ASP A 160 -10.94 1.73 -14.92
C ASP A 160 -9.66 1.81 -15.77
N ILE A 161 -9.18 0.68 -16.30
CA ILE A 161 -8.33 0.68 -17.51
C ILE A 161 -8.65 -0.55 -18.35
N ASP A 162 -9.62 -0.42 -19.27
CA ASP A 162 -9.62 -0.99 -20.64
C ASP A 162 -11.04 -0.99 -21.24
N ASN A 163 -11.40 0.12 -21.89
CA ASN A 163 -12.09 0.16 -23.18
C ASN A 163 -12.44 1.61 -23.51
N LYS A 164 -11.48 2.29 -24.13
CA LYS A 164 -11.79 3.50 -24.88
C LYS A 164 -11.10 3.44 -26.23
N ASP A 165 -11.43 2.41 -27.00
CA ASP A 165 -11.24 2.41 -28.45
C ASP A 165 -12.41 1.66 -29.12
N ASN A 166 -12.91 2.31 -30.17
CA ASN A 166 -13.89 1.87 -31.17
C ASN A 166 -15.37 2.10 -30.82
N ASP A 167 -15.86 3.28 -31.19
CA ASP A 167 -17.00 3.34 -32.11
C ASP A 167 -16.68 4.40 -33.17
N ASP A 168 -16.18 3.91 -34.31
CA ASP A 168 -16.26 4.57 -35.60
C ASP A 168 -17.74 4.64 -36.01
N ASP A 169 -18.36 5.80 -35.93
CA ASP A 169 -19.55 6.10 -36.75
C ASP A 169 -19.13 6.99 -37.92
N VAL A 170 -18.91 6.33 -39.05
CA VAL A 170 -18.71 6.91 -40.38
C VAL A 170 -20.07 7.02 -41.09
N ASP A 171 -20.19 8.10 -41.86
CA ASP A 171 -21.20 8.45 -42.90
C ASP A 171 -22.50 9.16 -42.47
N ASN A 172 -22.66 10.43 -42.87
CA ASN A 172 -23.06 10.73 -44.25
C ASN A 172 -22.90 12.23 -44.62
N VAL A 173 -22.75 12.46 -45.92
CA VAL A 173 -22.24 13.64 -46.62
C VAL A 173 -23.37 14.61 -47.06
N GLU A 174 -22.95 15.85 -47.38
CA GLU A 174 -23.60 16.87 -48.24
C GLU A 174 -24.66 17.80 -47.60
N ASP A 175 -24.30 19.08 -47.41
CA ASP A 175 -24.79 20.11 -48.34
C ASP A 175 -23.99 21.42 -48.25
N ILE A 176 -23.52 21.86 -49.41
CA ILE A 176 -22.80 23.11 -49.69
C ILE A 176 -23.83 24.22 -49.90
N LYS A 177 -23.69 25.39 -49.26
CA LYS A 177 -23.94 26.70 -49.89
C LYS A 177 -22.99 27.76 -49.37
N GLU A 178 -22.17 28.25 -50.29
CA GLU A 178 -21.54 29.57 -50.28
C GLU A 178 -22.63 30.65 -50.18
N ASP A 179 -22.40 31.70 -49.39
CA ASP A 179 -22.61 33.06 -49.90
C ASP A 179 -21.71 34.06 -49.16
N ASP A 180 -21.12 34.91 -49.97
CA ASP A 180 -20.17 35.97 -49.68
C ASP A 180 -20.94 37.26 -49.33
N SER A 181 -20.21 38.30 -48.91
CA SER A 181 -20.56 39.74 -49.01
C SER A 181 -21.25 40.44 -47.82
N GLN A 182 -20.40 41.19 -47.11
CA GLN A 182 -20.48 42.64 -46.80
C GLN A 182 -21.84 43.33 -46.60
N GLU A 183 -21.97 43.99 -45.46
CA GLU A 183 -22.27 45.44 -45.38
C GLU A 183 -21.60 46.08 -44.15
#